data_AF-S3AGA1-F1
#
_entry.id   AF-S3AGA1-F1
#
_cell.length_a   1.000
_cell.length_b   1.000
_cell.length_c   1.000
_cell.angle_alpha   90.00
_cell.angle_beta   90.00
_cell.angle_gamma   90.00
#
_symmetry.space_group_name_H-M   'P 1'
#
loop_
_entity.id
_entity.type
_entity.pdbx_description
1 polymer ?
#
loop_
_entity_poly.entity_id
_entity_poly.type
_entity_poly.pdbx_seq_one_letter_code
_entity_poly.pdbx_strand_id
1 'polypeptide(L)'
;MHELSGGQQQRVGIARALAARPSVLLSDEATSALDPETTASILDLYRRINAELGLTVLLITHEMDVVKSVCDSAALLEAGRVVESGRLVELIQTPGSRLTAQLFPIGSIPQNVASDATVVDITFAGGTADRPVIAQLARDHQVDVSILGALIERIGGTQAGRTRLELPAAASAAMIADLRRQGLLVEVLRGADAAAQNGGIA
;
A
#
# COMPACT_ATOMS: atom_id res chain seq x y z
N MET A 1 27.57 -0.89 -30.25
CA MET A 1 27.90 0.19 -29.31
C MET A 1 26.79 0.26 -28.27
N HIS A 2 27.07 -0.23 -27.06
CA HIS A 2 26.56 0.35 -25.81
C HIS A 2 27.40 -0.24 -24.67
N GLU A 3 28.38 0.53 -24.18
CA GLU A 3 29.23 0.15 -23.05
C GLU A 3 28.60 0.49 -21.69
N LEU A 4 27.40 1.10 -21.71
CA LEU A 4 26.71 1.55 -20.50
C LEU A 4 25.63 0.56 -20.05
N SER A 5 25.62 0.24 -18.75
CA SER A 5 24.53 -0.50 -18.11
C SER A 5 23.21 0.29 -18.16
N GLY A 6 22.07 -0.39 -17.98
CA GLY A 6 20.75 0.27 -17.96
C GLY A 6 20.69 1.41 -16.93
N GLY A 7 21.24 1.21 -15.74
CA GLY A 7 21.32 2.25 -14.72
C GLY A 7 22.18 3.45 -15.11
N GLN A 8 23.29 3.21 -15.82
CA GLN A 8 24.14 4.29 -16.32
C GLN A 8 23.43 5.11 -17.41
N GLN A 9 22.74 4.45 -18.34
CA GLN A 9 21.91 5.12 -19.34
C GLN A 9 20.82 5.97 -18.69
N GLN A 10 20.18 5.45 -17.63
CA GLN A 10 19.17 6.18 -16.88
C GLN A 10 19.74 7.44 -16.21
N ARG A 11 20.92 7.34 -15.58
CA ARG A 11 21.59 8.52 -14.99
C ARG A 11 21.93 9.58 -16.03
N VAL A 12 22.39 9.18 -17.21
CA VAL A 12 22.63 10.12 -18.32
C VAL A 12 21.32 10.78 -18.76
N GLY A 13 20.22 10.01 -18.83
CA GLY A 13 18.87 10.52 -19.11
C GLY A 13 18.42 11.57 -18.08
N ILE A 14 18.58 11.28 -16.79
CA ILE A 14 18.27 12.21 -15.69
C ILE A 14 19.13 13.45 -15.79
N ALA A 15 20.46 13.31 -15.97
CA ALA A 15 21.37 14.45 -16.10
C ALA A 15 20.99 15.35 -17.28
N ARG A 16 20.64 14.76 -18.42
CA ARG A 16 20.15 15.50 -19.60
C ARG A 16 18.87 16.26 -19.30
N ALA A 17 17.92 15.66 -18.59
CA ALA A 17 16.68 16.33 -18.21
C ALA A 17 16.93 17.51 -17.24
N LEU A 18 17.87 17.35 -16.31
CA LEU A 18 18.24 18.39 -15.34
C LEU A 18 19.09 19.53 -15.92
N ALA A 19 19.75 19.33 -17.07
CA ALA A 19 20.60 20.35 -17.69
C ALA A 19 19.84 21.66 -17.97
N ALA A 20 18.53 21.58 -18.22
CA ALA A 20 17.66 22.74 -18.44
C ALA A 20 17.24 23.45 -17.14
N ARG A 21 17.64 22.95 -15.96
CA ARG A 21 17.18 23.41 -14.63
C ARG A 21 15.65 23.49 -14.54
N PRO A 22 14.92 22.40 -14.83
CA PRO A 22 13.46 22.42 -14.80
C PRO A 22 12.95 22.57 -13.36
N SER A 23 11.70 22.99 -13.22
CA SER A 23 10.96 22.92 -11.94
C SER A 23 10.24 21.58 -11.75
N VAL A 24 10.03 20.82 -12.84
CA VAL A 24 9.35 19.53 -12.85
C VAL A 24 10.13 18.52 -13.67
N LEU A 25 10.31 17.31 -13.14
CA LEU A 25 10.86 16.16 -13.81
C LEU A 25 9.78 15.10 -14.00
N LEU A 26 9.57 14.69 -15.25
CA LEU A 26 8.67 13.59 -15.61
C LEU A 26 9.51 12.34 -15.82
N SER A 27 9.16 11.25 -15.14
CA SER A 27 9.84 9.96 -15.20
C SER A 27 8.82 8.87 -15.50
N ASP A 28 8.85 8.36 -16.73
CA ASP A 28 7.93 7.34 -17.23
C ASP A 28 8.58 5.95 -17.21
N GLU A 29 8.13 5.07 -16.31
CA GLU A 29 8.61 3.70 -16.12
C GLU A 29 10.14 3.53 -16.12
N ALA A 30 10.85 4.55 -15.64
CA ALA A 30 12.30 4.68 -15.69
C ALA A 30 13.11 3.53 -15.08
N THR A 31 12.49 2.71 -14.23
CA THR A 31 13.13 1.65 -13.44
C THR A 31 12.72 0.24 -13.85
N SER A 32 11.74 0.08 -14.75
CA SER A 32 11.14 -1.23 -15.04
C SER A 32 12.10 -2.24 -15.68
N ALA A 33 13.12 -1.75 -16.39
CA ALA A 33 14.14 -2.57 -17.05
C ALA A 33 15.43 -2.74 -16.23
N LEU A 34 15.44 -2.29 -14.97
CA LEU A 34 16.62 -2.31 -14.10
C LEU A 34 16.51 -3.45 -13.08
N ASP A 35 17.66 -3.96 -12.65
CA ASP A 35 17.70 -4.87 -11.52
C ASP A 35 17.34 -4.14 -10.20
N PRO A 36 16.91 -4.85 -9.15
CA PRO A 36 16.44 -4.24 -7.90
C PRO A 36 17.46 -3.30 -7.23
N GLU A 37 18.75 -3.64 -7.28
CA GLU A 37 19.81 -2.82 -6.68
C GLU A 37 19.99 -1.51 -7.45
N THR A 38 20.01 -1.59 -8.78
CA THR A 38 20.07 -0.41 -9.64
C THR A 38 18.81 0.46 -9.47
N THR A 39 17.62 -0.12 -9.40
CA THR A 39 16.36 0.60 -9.13
C THR A 39 16.45 1.38 -7.84
N ALA A 40 16.85 0.75 -6.73
CA ALA A 40 17.02 1.44 -5.45
C ALA A 40 17.98 2.64 -5.57
N SER A 41 19.10 2.47 -6.29
CA SER A 41 20.07 3.55 -6.50
C SER A 41 19.53 4.72 -7.33
N ILE A 42 18.66 4.46 -8.31
CA ILE A 42 17.97 5.50 -9.09
C ILE A 42 16.90 6.20 -8.27
N LEU A 43 16.13 5.46 -7.47
CA LEU A 43 15.14 6.01 -6.55
C LEU A 43 15.78 6.93 -5.50
N ASP A 44 16.93 6.55 -4.95
CA ASP A 44 17.71 7.40 -4.06
C ASP A 44 18.22 8.66 -4.75
N LEU A 45 18.59 8.56 -6.04
CA LEU A 45 18.95 9.72 -6.83
C LEU A 45 17.77 10.69 -6.97
N TYR A 46 16.55 10.20 -7.25
CA TYR A 46 15.36 11.05 -7.30
C TYR A 46 15.10 11.75 -5.96
N ARG A 47 15.18 11.04 -4.83
CA ARG A 47 15.03 11.64 -3.49
C ARG A 47 16.03 12.76 -3.25
N ARG A 48 17.32 12.53 -3.55
CA ARG A 48 18.37 13.55 -3.37
C ARG A 48 18.12 14.78 -4.23
N ILE A 49 17.78 14.59 -5.51
CA ILE A 49 17.53 15.71 -6.42
C ILE A 49 16.31 16.53 -5.96
N ASN A 50 15.23 15.88 -5.54
CA ASN A 50 14.05 16.55 -4.98
C ASN A 50 14.44 17.38 -3.74
N ALA A 51 15.18 16.80 -2.80
CA ALA A 51 15.58 17.47 -1.57
C ALA A 51 16.59 18.62 -1.79
N GLU A 52 17.57 18.44 -2.68
CA GLU A 52 18.64 19.41 -2.91
C GLU A 52 18.22 20.55 -3.84
N LEU A 53 17.41 20.26 -4.86
CA LEU A 53 17.03 21.24 -5.90
C LEU A 53 15.61 21.79 -5.73
N GLY A 54 14.80 21.25 -4.80
CA GLY A 54 13.38 21.60 -4.68
C GLY A 54 12.56 21.20 -5.91
N LEU A 55 13.03 20.20 -6.66
CA LEU A 55 12.44 19.76 -7.93
C LEU A 55 11.18 18.93 -7.68
N THR A 56 10.08 19.24 -8.37
CA THR A 56 8.91 18.34 -8.37
C THR A 56 9.16 17.15 -9.28
N VAL A 57 8.95 15.92 -8.79
CA VAL A 57 9.13 14.70 -9.60
C VAL A 57 7.79 14.01 -9.77
N LEU A 58 7.36 13.79 -11.02
CA LEU A 58 6.20 12.95 -11.35
C LEU A 58 6.71 11.61 -11.88
N LEU A 59 6.39 10.55 -11.15
CA LEU A 59 6.74 9.17 -11.50
C LEU A 59 5.50 8.45 -12.03
N ILE A 60 5.63 7.83 -13.19
CA ILE A 60 4.65 6.89 -13.74
C ILE A 60 5.25 5.50 -13.58
N THR A 61 4.55 4.61 -12.90
CA THR A 61 5.00 3.24 -12.64
C THR A 61 3.82 2.33 -12.32
N HIS A 62 3.99 1.05 -12.61
CA HIS A 62 3.13 -0.02 -12.14
C HIS A 62 3.71 -0.75 -10.90
N GLU A 63 4.91 -0.38 -10.46
CA GLU A 63 5.61 -1.00 -9.34
C GLU A 63 5.27 -0.32 -8.01
N MET A 64 4.51 -1.00 -7.14
CA MET A 64 4.11 -0.43 -5.85
C MET A 64 5.29 -0.21 -4.90
N ASP A 65 6.36 -0.98 -5.03
CA ASP A 65 7.59 -0.77 -4.24
C ASP A 65 8.25 0.57 -4.57
N VAL A 66 8.21 1.01 -5.84
CA VAL A 66 8.66 2.35 -6.24
C VAL A 66 7.78 3.41 -5.57
N VAL A 67 6.45 3.24 -5.62
CA VAL A 67 5.50 4.17 -5.00
C VAL A 67 5.75 4.31 -3.50
N LYS A 68 5.84 3.19 -2.76
CA LYS A 68 6.09 3.18 -1.31
C LYS A 68 7.43 3.80 -0.93
N SER A 69 8.42 3.67 -1.81
CA SER A 69 9.78 4.11 -1.59
C SER A 69 9.88 5.64 -1.69
N VAL A 70 9.50 6.24 -2.81
CA VAL A 70 9.89 7.63 -3.11
C VAL A 70 8.75 8.63 -3.20
N CYS A 71 7.49 8.18 -3.27
CA CYS A 71 6.37 9.08 -3.52
C CYS A 71 5.79 9.65 -2.22
N ASP A 72 5.50 10.95 -2.18
CA ASP A 72 4.75 11.58 -1.09
C ASP A 72 3.22 11.45 -1.29
N SER A 73 2.81 11.42 -2.55
CA SER A 73 1.43 11.32 -3.00
C SER A 73 1.34 10.39 -4.21
N ALA A 74 0.15 9.86 -4.45
CA ALA A 74 -0.10 8.95 -5.56
C ALA A 74 -1.47 9.24 -6.19
N ALA A 75 -1.60 8.86 -7.45
CA ALA A 75 -2.86 8.83 -8.17
C ALA A 75 -2.99 7.48 -8.88
N LEU A 76 -4.11 6.81 -8.69
CA LEU A 76 -4.46 5.59 -9.40
C LEU A 76 -5.22 5.97 -10.67
N LEU A 77 -4.70 5.55 -11.81
CA LEU A 77 -5.32 5.73 -13.12
C LEU A 77 -5.93 4.40 -13.59
N GLU A 78 -7.21 4.40 -13.93
CA GLU A 78 -7.90 3.27 -14.56
C GLU A 78 -8.73 3.75 -15.74
N ALA A 79 -8.67 3.04 -16.87
CA ALA A 79 -9.41 3.36 -18.09
C ALA A 79 -9.33 4.85 -18.51
N GLY A 80 -8.15 5.46 -18.35
CA GLY A 80 -7.90 6.87 -18.69
C GLY A 80 -8.48 7.88 -17.71
N ARG A 81 -8.89 7.46 -16.50
CA ARG A 81 -9.44 8.34 -15.47
C ARG A 81 -8.70 8.16 -14.15
N VAL A 82 -8.48 9.26 -13.43
CA VAL A 82 -7.99 9.20 -12.05
C VAL A 82 -9.14 8.73 -11.17
N VAL A 83 -9.02 7.53 -10.61
CA VAL A 83 -10.05 6.93 -9.75
C VAL A 83 -9.78 7.20 -8.27
N GLU A 84 -8.52 7.45 -7.90
CA GLU A 84 -8.11 7.73 -6.54
C GLU A 84 -6.86 8.62 -6.58
N SER A 85 -6.74 9.62 -5.69
CA SER A 85 -5.54 10.46 -5.60
C SER A 85 -5.45 11.16 -4.26
N GLY A 86 -4.22 11.32 -3.74
CA GLY A 86 -4.00 11.96 -2.45
C GLY A 86 -2.62 11.66 -1.88
N ARG A 87 -2.37 12.10 -0.64
CA ARG A 87 -1.15 11.70 0.07
C ARG A 87 -1.20 10.22 0.39
N LEU A 88 -0.06 9.52 0.26
CA LEU A 88 -0.06 8.06 0.51
C LEU A 88 -0.62 7.70 1.89
N VAL A 89 -0.24 8.44 2.93
CA VAL A 89 -0.72 8.19 4.29
C VAL A 89 -2.25 8.35 4.41
N GLU A 90 -2.85 9.30 3.69
CA GLU A 90 -4.30 9.53 3.69
C GLU A 90 -5.03 8.45 2.88
N LEU A 91 -4.46 8.04 1.73
CA LEU A 91 -5.02 6.99 0.89
C LEU A 91 -5.06 5.65 1.62
N ILE A 92 -4.01 5.32 2.40
CA ILE A 92 -3.98 4.11 3.24
C ILE A 92 -5.10 4.11 4.29
N GLN A 93 -5.49 5.29 4.77
CA GLN A 93 -6.57 5.47 5.74
C GLN A 93 -7.95 5.66 5.09
N THR A 94 -8.03 5.55 3.75
CA THR A 94 -9.30 5.68 3.03
C THR A 94 -10.01 4.32 2.96
N PRO A 95 -11.25 4.21 3.49
CA PRO A 95 -12.03 2.97 3.40
C PRO A 95 -12.24 2.53 1.94
N GLY A 96 -11.94 1.26 1.62
CA GLY A 96 -12.13 0.71 0.28
C GLY A 96 -11.14 1.23 -0.77
N SER A 97 -10.03 1.87 -0.33
CA SER A 97 -8.97 2.34 -1.22
C SER A 97 -8.41 1.19 -2.07
N ARG A 98 -8.49 1.35 -3.39
CA ARG A 98 -7.94 0.38 -4.35
C ARG A 98 -6.43 0.46 -4.37
N LEU A 99 -5.87 1.67 -4.24
CA LEU A 99 -4.44 1.85 -4.13
C LEU A 99 -3.89 1.13 -2.90
N THR A 100 -4.58 1.21 -1.76
CA THR A 100 -4.16 0.52 -0.52
C THR A 100 -4.11 -0.99 -0.68
N ALA A 101 -5.08 -1.58 -1.40
CA ALA A 101 -5.04 -3.00 -1.72
C ALA A 101 -3.85 -3.39 -2.60
N GLN A 102 -3.42 -2.51 -3.51
CA GLN A 102 -2.23 -2.72 -4.35
C GLN A 102 -0.92 -2.50 -3.57
N LEU A 103 -0.88 -1.52 -2.66
CA LEU A 103 0.27 -1.26 -1.80
C LEU A 103 0.53 -2.42 -0.83
N PHE A 104 -0.54 -3.10 -0.37
CA PHE A 104 -0.47 -4.21 0.58
C PHE A 104 -1.17 -5.49 0.10
N PRO A 105 -0.60 -6.21 -0.88
CA PRO A 105 -1.23 -7.41 -1.43
C PRO A 105 -1.07 -8.62 -0.48
N ILE A 106 -2.13 -9.01 0.23
CA ILE A 106 -2.12 -10.18 1.14
C ILE A 106 -2.37 -11.52 0.40
N GLY A 107 -2.74 -11.47 -0.88
CA GLY A 107 -3.05 -12.66 -1.67
C GLY A 107 -4.46 -13.20 -1.43
N SER A 108 -4.70 -14.48 -1.73
CA SER A 108 -6.00 -15.15 -1.61
C SER A 108 -6.24 -15.71 -0.21
N ILE A 109 -7.49 -16.07 0.10
CA ILE A 109 -7.83 -16.77 1.35
C ILE A 109 -7.26 -18.20 1.27
N PRO A 110 -6.46 -18.67 2.25
CA PRO A 110 -5.96 -20.03 2.26
C PRO A 110 -7.08 -21.08 2.22
N GLN A 111 -6.85 -22.22 1.56
CA GLN A 111 -7.88 -23.25 1.35
C GLN A 111 -8.29 -24.00 2.63
N ASN A 112 -7.45 -23.96 3.67
CA ASN A 112 -7.68 -24.63 4.95
C ASN A 112 -8.57 -23.83 5.91
N VAL A 113 -8.97 -22.61 5.55
CA VAL A 113 -9.83 -21.77 6.40
C VAL A 113 -11.27 -22.26 6.28
N ALA A 114 -11.90 -22.60 7.42
CA ALA A 114 -13.24 -23.18 7.47
C ALA A 114 -14.27 -22.34 6.69
N SER A 115 -15.22 -22.99 6.01
CA SER A 115 -16.15 -22.32 5.10
C SER A 115 -17.12 -21.36 5.80
N ASP A 116 -17.42 -21.62 7.05
CA ASP A 116 -18.27 -20.80 7.93
C ASP A 116 -17.50 -19.71 8.68
N ALA A 117 -16.16 -19.73 8.68
CA ALA A 117 -15.35 -18.71 9.33
C ALA A 117 -15.45 -17.35 8.62
N THR A 118 -15.53 -16.29 9.43
CA THR A 118 -15.52 -14.91 8.93
C THR A 118 -14.07 -14.51 8.66
N VAL A 119 -13.78 -14.02 7.46
CA VAL A 119 -12.45 -13.55 7.07
C VAL A 119 -12.51 -12.06 6.84
N VAL A 120 -11.63 -11.33 7.53
CA VAL A 120 -11.55 -9.87 7.42
C VAL A 120 -10.13 -9.44 7.12
N ASP A 121 -9.99 -8.37 6.37
CA ASP A 121 -8.76 -7.62 6.28
C ASP A 121 -8.88 -6.37 7.16
N ILE A 122 -7.87 -6.16 8.00
CA ILE A 122 -7.72 -4.93 8.77
C ILE A 122 -6.58 -4.11 8.19
N THR A 123 -6.80 -2.80 8.00
CA THR A 123 -5.75 -1.86 7.60
C THR A 123 -5.47 -0.90 8.75
N PHE A 124 -4.20 -0.66 9.01
CA PHE A 124 -3.72 0.27 10.02
C PHE A 124 -2.65 1.21 9.44
N ALA A 125 -2.60 2.43 9.95
CA ALA A 125 -1.56 3.40 9.61
C ALA A 125 -1.32 4.36 10.77
N GLY A 126 -0.06 4.65 11.07
CA GLY A 126 0.33 5.56 12.15
C GLY A 126 0.10 4.95 13.52
N GLY A 127 -0.41 5.74 14.48
CA GLY A 127 -0.48 5.36 15.89
C GLY A 127 -1.33 4.12 16.21
N THR A 128 -2.16 3.63 15.28
CA THR A 128 -2.83 2.33 15.44
C THR A 128 -1.87 1.15 15.30
N ALA A 129 -0.77 1.32 14.56
CA ALA A 129 0.24 0.27 14.34
C ALA A 129 1.04 -0.08 15.60
N ASP A 130 1.12 0.84 16.57
CA ASP A 130 1.89 0.68 17.80
C ASP A 130 1.10 -0.05 18.91
N ARG A 131 -0.17 -0.38 18.65
CA ARG A 131 -1.08 -0.98 19.64
C ARG A 131 -1.23 -2.49 19.39
N PRO A 132 -1.34 -3.32 20.45
CA PRO A 132 -1.50 -4.77 20.31
C PRO A 132 -2.96 -5.15 19.98
N VAL A 133 -3.52 -4.60 18.91
CA VAL A 133 -4.97 -4.66 18.63
C VAL A 133 -5.48 -6.10 18.53
N ILE A 134 -4.77 -6.97 17.83
CA ILE A 134 -5.17 -8.38 17.65
C ILE A 134 -5.16 -9.13 18.98
N ALA A 135 -4.11 -8.95 19.79
CA ALA A 135 -4.01 -9.60 21.09
C ALA A 135 -5.06 -9.09 22.07
N GLN A 136 -5.43 -7.81 21.98
CA GLN A 136 -6.50 -7.22 22.78
C GLN A 136 -7.86 -7.77 22.36
N LEU A 137 -8.12 -7.86 21.05
CA LEU A 137 -9.34 -8.44 20.49
C LEU A 137 -9.56 -9.89 20.95
N ALA A 138 -8.51 -10.71 20.91
CA ALA A 138 -8.57 -12.11 21.38
C ALA A 138 -8.91 -12.20 22.88
N ARG A 139 -8.30 -11.35 23.71
CA ARG A 139 -8.57 -11.31 25.16
C ARG A 139 -9.98 -10.83 25.49
N ASP A 140 -10.42 -9.74 24.88
CA ASP A 140 -11.71 -9.10 25.20
C ASP A 140 -12.90 -9.97 24.79
N HIS A 141 -12.74 -10.73 23.71
CA HIS A 141 -13.77 -11.64 23.21
C HIS A 141 -13.60 -13.09 23.69
N GLN A 142 -12.52 -13.41 24.41
CA GLN A 142 -12.18 -14.76 24.87
C GLN A 142 -12.20 -15.80 23.74
N VAL A 143 -11.60 -15.44 22.61
CA VAL A 143 -11.52 -16.28 21.41
C VAL A 143 -10.11 -16.29 20.83
N ASP A 144 -9.79 -17.36 20.11
CA ASP A 144 -8.61 -17.41 19.27
C ASP A 144 -8.83 -16.62 17.97
N VAL A 145 -7.79 -15.88 17.57
CA VAL A 145 -7.75 -15.11 16.31
C VAL A 145 -6.57 -15.60 15.50
N SER A 146 -6.83 -16.17 14.33
CA SER A 146 -5.76 -16.64 13.44
C SER A 146 -5.36 -15.54 12.47
N ILE A 147 -4.05 -15.32 12.32
CA ILE A 147 -3.49 -14.45 11.29
C ILE A 147 -3.25 -15.31 10.05
N LEU A 148 -3.97 -15.00 8.96
CA LEU A 148 -3.86 -15.72 7.69
C LEU A 148 -2.82 -15.08 6.76
N GLY A 149 -2.49 -13.81 6.99
CA GLY A 149 -1.46 -13.09 6.26
C GLY A 149 -1.30 -11.66 6.77
N ALA A 150 -0.11 -11.10 6.65
CA ALA A 150 0.18 -9.73 7.06
C ALA A 150 1.27 -9.13 6.20
N LEU A 151 1.07 -7.88 5.78
CA LEU A 151 2.13 -7.06 5.22
C LEU A 151 2.22 -5.76 6.02
N ILE A 152 3.42 -5.45 6.50
CA ILE A 152 3.68 -4.29 7.34
C ILE A 152 4.93 -3.61 6.81
N GLU A 153 4.81 -2.33 6.50
CA GLU A 153 5.89 -1.52 5.96
C GLU A 153 5.91 -0.13 6.58
N ARG A 154 6.94 0.66 6.24
CA ARG A 154 7.05 2.06 6.63
C ARG A 154 6.96 2.94 5.40
N ILE A 155 5.90 3.74 5.31
CA ILE A 155 5.63 4.65 4.20
C ILE A 155 5.64 6.08 4.74
N GLY A 156 6.52 6.94 4.20
CA GLY A 156 6.66 8.32 4.68
C GLY A 156 6.94 8.42 6.19
N GLY A 157 7.76 7.50 6.72
CA GLY A 157 8.06 7.42 8.16
C GLY A 157 6.94 6.81 9.02
N THR A 158 5.75 6.59 8.46
CA THR A 158 4.58 6.06 9.15
C THR A 158 4.51 4.55 8.97
N GLN A 159 4.37 3.79 10.07
CA GLN A 159 4.13 2.37 9.97
C GLN A 159 2.69 2.13 9.48
N ALA A 160 2.55 1.36 8.42
CA ALA A 160 1.28 1.05 7.80
C ALA A 160 1.28 -0.40 7.33
N GLY A 161 0.10 -0.99 7.29
CA GLY A 161 -0.01 -2.38 6.88
C GLY A 161 -1.43 -2.86 6.80
N ARG A 162 -1.55 -4.06 6.27
CA ARG A 162 -2.81 -4.78 6.14
C ARG A 162 -2.59 -6.18 6.72
N THR A 163 -3.57 -6.69 7.45
CA THR A 163 -3.53 -8.03 8.05
C THR A 163 -4.86 -8.73 7.80
N ARG A 164 -4.78 -9.98 7.35
CA ARG A 164 -5.94 -10.86 7.18
C ARG A 164 -6.11 -11.73 8.41
N LEU A 165 -7.31 -11.69 8.97
CA LEU A 165 -7.69 -12.42 10.17
C LEU A 165 -8.82 -13.40 9.87
N GLU A 166 -8.75 -14.57 10.48
CA GLU A 166 -9.87 -15.48 10.65
C GLU A 166 -10.53 -15.21 12.00
N LEU A 167 -11.83 -14.91 11.97
CA LEU A 167 -12.65 -14.67 13.14
C LEU A 167 -13.70 -15.79 13.29
N PRO A 168 -13.92 -16.30 14.51
CA PRO A 168 -15.00 -17.24 14.78
C PRO A 168 -16.37 -16.65 14.41
N ALA A 169 -17.19 -17.42 13.69
CA ALA A 169 -18.49 -16.95 13.18
C ALA A 169 -19.43 -16.41 14.27
N ALA A 170 -19.39 -17.02 15.46
CA ALA A 170 -20.25 -16.63 16.58
C ALA A 170 -19.91 -15.25 17.17
N ALA A 171 -18.66 -14.80 17.06
CA ALA A 171 -18.18 -13.56 17.68
C ALA A 171 -17.83 -12.45 16.65
N SER A 172 -17.84 -12.77 15.35
CA SER A 172 -17.28 -11.91 14.31
C SER A 172 -17.93 -10.52 14.23
N ALA A 173 -19.26 -10.41 14.36
CA ALA A 173 -19.95 -9.11 14.31
C ALA A 173 -19.50 -8.16 15.44
N ALA A 174 -19.37 -8.68 16.66
CA ALA A 174 -18.92 -7.90 17.81
C ALA A 174 -17.45 -7.48 17.68
N MET A 175 -16.61 -8.40 17.19
CA MET A 175 -15.19 -8.16 16.95
C MET A 175 -14.94 -7.13 15.85
N ILE A 176 -15.69 -7.21 14.74
CA ILE A 176 -15.62 -6.21 13.64
C ILE A 176 -16.02 -4.84 14.15
N ALA A 177 -17.09 -4.75 14.94
CA ALA A 177 -17.51 -3.50 15.55
C ALA A 177 -16.44 -2.93 16.48
N ASP A 178 -15.72 -3.77 17.22
CA ASP A 178 -14.64 -3.35 18.09
C ASP A 178 -13.42 -2.82 17.32
N LEU A 179 -12.96 -3.57 16.31
CA LEU A 179 -11.88 -3.15 15.42
C LEU A 179 -12.16 -1.77 14.80
N ARG A 180 -13.40 -1.53 14.33
CA ARG A 180 -13.83 -0.23 13.80
C ARG A 180 -13.82 0.87 14.86
N ARG A 181 -14.27 0.60 16.09
CA ARG A 181 -14.19 1.55 17.21
C ARG A 181 -12.76 1.93 17.57
N GLN A 182 -11.82 1.00 17.38
CA GLN A 182 -10.39 1.26 17.59
C GLN A 182 -9.75 2.09 16.45
N GLY A 183 -10.53 2.46 15.43
CA GLY A 183 -10.07 3.28 14.31
C GLY A 183 -9.41 2.49 13.19
N LEU A 184 -9.53 1.16 13.17
CA LEU A 184 -9.05 0.34 12.07
C LEU A 184 -10.07 0.32 10.93
N LEU A 185 -9.56 0.34 9.70
CA LEU A 185 -10.38 0.00 8.55
C LEU A 185 -10.56 -1.51 8.52
N VAL A 186 -11.79 -1.97 8.33
CA VAL A 186 -12.13 -3.39 8.33
C VAL A 186 -12.94 -3.71 7.08
N GLU A 187 -12.35 -4.51 6.20
CA GLU A 187 -12.97 -5.06 4.99
C GLU A 187 -13.36 -6.52 5.24
N VAL A 188 -14.63 -6.86 5.02
CA VAL A 188 -15.12 -8.24 5.22
C VAL A 188 -15.06 -8.99 3.90
N LEU A 189 -14.16 -9.97 3.78
CA LEU A 189 -13.96 -10.75 2.56
C LEU A 189 -14.89 -11.96 2.47
N ARG A 190 -15.22 -12.57 3.61
CA ARG A 190 -16.12 -13.72 3.72
C ARG A 190 -16.85 -13.67 5.05
N GLY A 191 -18.16 -13.91 5.03
CA GLY A 191 -19.03 -13.89 6.22
C GLY A 191 -20.38 -13.25 5.90
N ALA A 192 -21.30 -13.23 6.87
CA ALA A 192 -22.65 -12.70 6.69
C ALA A 192 -22.68 -11.23 6.20
N ASP A 193 -21.67 -10.44 6.59
CA ASP A 193 -21.54 -9.02 6.23
C ASP A 193 -20.81 -8.75 4.90
N ALA A 194 -20.31 -9.78 4.21
CA ALA A 194 -19.56 -9.60 2.95
C ALA A 194 -20.43 -9.08 1.79
N ALA A 195 -21.74 -9.39 1.79
CA ALA A 195 -22.67 -8.98 0.74
C ALA A 195 -23.06 -7.49 0.80
N ALA A 196 -22.96 -6.85 1.96
CA ALA A 196 -23.36 -5.45 2.15
C ALA A 196 -22.31 -4.42 1.67
N GLN A 197 -21.04 -4.83 1.53
CA GLN A 197 -19.93 -3.94 1.18
C GLN A 197 -19.58 -3.95 -0.33
N ASN A 198 -19.96 -5.00 -1.07
CA ASN A 198 -19.67 -5.12 -2.51
C ASN A 198 -20.69 -4.44 -3.44
N GLY A 199 -21.70 -3.75 -2.90
CA GLY A 199 -22.78 -3.11 -3.68
C GLY A 199 -22.44 -1.77 -4.34
N GLY A 200 -21.15 -1.44 -4.49
CA GLY A 200 -20.69 -0.11 -4.92
C GLY A 200 -19.75 -0.13 -6.13
N ILE A 201 -19.91 -1.07 -7.07
CA ILE A 201 -19.23 -1.00 -8.37
C ILE A 201 -20.18 -1.56 -9.43
N ALA A 202 -20.95 -0.68 -10.07
CA ALA A 202 -21.65 -0.91 -11.33
C ALA A 202 -21.23 0.20 -12.31
#